data_AF-A0A0T1XR55-F1
#
_entry.id   AF-A0A0T1XR55-F1
#
_cell.length_a   1.000
_cell.length_b   1.000
_cell.length_c   1.000
_cell.angle_alpha   90.00
_cell.angle_beta   90.00
_cell.angle_gamma   90.00
#
_symmetry.space_group_name_H-M   'P 1'
#
loop_
_entity.id
_entity.type
_entity.pdbx_description
1 polymer ?
#
loop_
_entity_poly.entity_id
_entity_poly.type
_entity_poly.pdbx_seq_one_letter_code
_entity_poly.pdbx_strand_id
1 'polypeptide(L)'
;MQAAVLEHDTLAWQALVTEEGEPFAAFVRGHVNPFQLAGDAEDAIVKAFADLSPEYASDAREIIDEAGGAVISNFWLRPVTHGDFVDFYTIANADQRRAFPVTGVRFL
;
A
#
# COMPACT_ATOMS: atom_id res chain seq x y z
N MET A 1 -8.32 24.70 -22.86
CA MET A 1 -8.55 23.85 -21.67
C MET A 1 -7.31 23.93 -20.81
N GLN A 2 -7.43 24.39 -19.57
CA GLN A 2 -6.35 24.28 -18.57
C GLN A 2 -6.76 23.21 -17.57
N ALA A 3 -5.85 22.26 -17.32
CA ALA A 3 -5.96 21.31 -16.23
C ALA A 3 -5.12 21.84 -15.07
N ALA A 4 -5.71 21.92 -13.88
CA ALA A 4 -4.97 22.18 -12.65
C ALA A 4 -4.46 20.84 -12.11
N VAL A 5 -3.15 20.72 -11.91
CA VAL A 5 -2.58 19.64 -11.11
C VAL A 5 -2.76 20.05 -9.65
N LEU A 6 -3.62 19.34 -8.94
CA LEU A 6 -3.62 19.34 -7.48
C LEU A 6 -2.41 18.49 -7.08
N GLU A 7 -1.28 19.15 -6.80
CA GLU A 7 -0.18 18.51 -6.06
C GLU A 7 -0.72 18.19 -4.67
N HIS A 8 -1.11 16.93 -4.47
CA HIS A 8 -1.39 16.42 -3.15
C HIS A 8 -0.06 15.96 -2.56
N ASP A 9 0.63 16.92 -1.94
CA ASP A 9 2.03 16.84 -1.51
C ASP A 9 2.24 16.01 -0.23
N THR A 10 1.55 14.87 -0.11
CA THR A 10 1.85 13.86 0.90
C THR A 10 1.71 12.48 0.30
N LEU A 11 2.85 11.83 0.07
CA LEU A 11 2.95 10.40 -0.22
C LEU A 11 2.51 9.62 1.03
N ALA A 12 1.20 9.54 1.26
CA ALA A 12 0.64 8.83 2.40
C ALA A 12 0.60 7.33 2.12
N TRP A 13 1.39 6.57 2.88
CA TRP A 13 1.33 5.12 2.89
C TRP A 13 -0.02 4.65 3.44
N GLN A 14 -0.63 3.70 2.74
CA GLN A 14 -1.89 3.05 3.08
C GLN A 14 -1.62 1.57 3.30
N ALA A 15 -2.07 1.04 4.44
CA ALA A 15 -1.98 -0.37 4.76
C ALA A 15 -3.23 -1.12 4.27
N LEU A 16 -3.03 -2.36 3.82
CA LEU A 16 -4.06 -3.32 3.51
C LEU A 16 -3.85 -4.55 4.35
N VAL A 17 -4.93 -5.00 5.00
CA VAL A 17 -4.99 -6.24 5.77
C VAL A 17 -5.98 -7.21 5.15
N THR A 18 -5.79 -8.50 5.34
CA THR A 18 -6.75 -9.54 4.93
C THR A 18 -7.98 -9.54 5.84
N GLU A 19 -8.97 -10.36 5.51
CA GLU A 19 -10.13 -10.59 6.38
C GLU A 19 -9.75 -11.26 7.71
N GLU A 20 -8.64 -12.03 7.75
CA GLU A 20 -8.09 -12.58 8.98
C GLU A 20 -7.25 -11.56 9.79
N GLY A 21 -7.05 -10.35 9.27
CA GLY A 21 -6.23 -9.31 9.90
C GLY A 21 -4.74 -9.41 9.58
N GLU A 22 -4.33 -10.21 8.60
CA GLU A 22 -2.91 -10.36 8.25
C GLU A 22 -2.44 -9.21 7.34
N PRO A 23 -1.21 -8.68 7.50
CA PRO A 23 -0.64 -7.71 6.57
C PRO A 23 -0.62 -8.25 5.13
N PHE A 24 -1.29 -7.56 4.21
CA PHE A 24 -1.35 -7.97 2.80
C PHE A 24 -0.42 -7.12 1.91
N ALA A 25 -0.53 -5.80 2.02
CA ALA A 25 0.27 -4.85 1.27
C ALA A 25 0.29 -3.49 1.95
N ALA A 26 1.29 -2.68 1.64
CA ALA A 26 1.30 -1.25 1.95
C ALA A 26 1.68 -0.47 0.71
N PHE A 27 1.05 0.68 0.46
CA PHE A 27 1.26 1.40 -0.80
C PHE A 27 1.03 2.91 -0.70
N VAL A 28 1.64 3.64 -1.63
CA VAL A 28 1.31 5.02 -1.98
C VAL A 28 0.59 5.05 -3.33
N ARG A 29 -0.30 6.03 -3.52
CA ARG A 29 -1.04 6.19 -4.79
C ARG A 29 -0.10 6.68 -5.89
N GLY A 30 -0.24 6.11 -7.09
CA GLY A 30 0.57 6.45 -8.26
C GLY A 30 1.82 5.60 -8.41
N HIS A 31 2.43 5.62 -9.59
CA HIS A 31 3.76 5.05 -9.83
C HIS A 31 4.84 6.07 -9.44
N VAL A 32 5.10 6.15 -8.15
CA VAL A 32 6.17 6.93 -7.55
C VAL A 32 7.49 6.21 -7.78
N ASN A 33 8.59 6.95 -7.88
CA ASN A 33 9.90 6.34 -8.01
C ASN A 33 10.25 5.61 -6.69
N PRO A 34 10.46 4.28 -6.67
CA PRO A 34 10.78 3.54 -5.44
C PRO A 34 12.00 4.08 -4.70
N PHE A 35 12.99 4.63 -5.41
CA PHE A 35 14.18 5.22 -4.81
C PHE A 35 13.89 6.47 -3.98
N GLN A 36 12.79 7.17 -4.25
CA GLN A 36 12.36 8.32 -3.44
C GLN A 36 11.71 7.89 -2.11
N LEU A 37 11.20 6.66 -2.04
CA LEU A 37 10.52 6.12 -0.87
C LEU A 37 11.48 5.29 0.01
N ALA A 38 12.52 4.69 -0.58
CA ALA A 38 13.34 3.69 0.10
C ALA A 38 14.01 4.16 1.41
N GLY A 39 14.21 5.46 1.61
CA GLY A 39 14.87 5.99 2.81
C GLY A 39 14.04 5.92 4.08
N ASP A 40 12.70 6.04 3.97
CA ASP A 40 11.76 6.09 5.10
C ASP A 40 10.58 5.11 4.94
N ALA A 41 10.55 4.33 3.87
CA ALA A 41 9.44 3.43 3.55
C ALA A 41 9.13 2.46 4.68
N GLU A 42 10.11 1.79 5.28
CA GLU A 42 9.85 0.76 6.30
C GLU A 42 9.16 1.37 7.54
N ASP A 43 9.67 2.49 8.05
CA ASP A 43 9.04 3.20 9.16
C ASP A 43 7.64 3.72 8.79
N ALA A 44 7.47 4.22 7.57
CA ALA A 44 6.18 4.73 7.08
C ALA A 44 5.15 3.62 6.88
N ILE A 45 5.57 2.46 6.40
CA ILE A 45 4.77 1.24 6.25
C ILE A 45 4.32 0.75 7.63
N VAL A 46 5.26 0.58 8.57
CA VAL A 46 4.96 0.13 9.93
C VAL A 46 4.00 1.11 10.60
N LYS A 47 4.20 2.41 10.41
CA LYS A 47 3.25 3.43 10.88
C LYS A 47 1.87 3.26 10.26
N ALA A 48 1.77 3.01 8.95
CA ALA A 48 0.48 2.84 8.27
C ALA A 48 -0.31 1.65 8.83
N PHE A 49 0.36 0.55 9.20
CA PHE A 49 -0.28 -0.56 9.91
C PHE A 49 -0.62 -0.20 11.36
N ALA A 50 0.25 0.51 12.07
CA ALA A 50 0.01 0.94 13.45
C ALA A 50 -1.22 1.85 13.59
N ASP A 51 -1.48 2.68 12.57
CA ASP A 51 -2.67 3.54 12.51
C ASP A 51 -3.98 2.73 12.39
N LEU A 52 -3.91 1.47 11.92
CA LEU A 52 -5.05 0.52 11.93
C LEU A 52 -5.11 -0.26 13.25
N SER A 53 -4.00 -0.89 13.66
CA SER A 53 -3.83 -1.60 14.92
C SER A 53 -2.35 -1.78 15.24
N PRO A 54 -1.91 -1.61 16.50
CA PRO A 54 -0.53 -1.88 16.90
C PRO A 54 -0.06 -3.32 16.63
N GLU A 55 -0.97 -4.30 16.65
CA GLU A 55 -0.65 -5.71 16.38
C GLU A 55 -0.18 -5.89 14.93
N TYR A 56 -0.90 -5.31 13.97
CA TYR A 56 -0.52 -5.38 12.54
C TYR A 56 0.83 -4.72 12.25
N ALA A 57 1.21 -3.71 13.03
CA ALA A 57 2.52 -3.07 12.92
C ALA A 57 3.64 -4.01 13.36
N SER A 58 3.40 -4.83 14.39
CA SER A 58 4.33 -5.87 14.83
C SER A 58 4.51 -6.92 13.75
N ASP A 59 3.41 -7.43 13.21
CA ASP A 59 3.42 -8.47 12.17
C ASP A 59 4.11 -7.96 10.89
N ALA A 60 3.76 -6.76 10.44
CA ALA A 60 4.40 -6.16 9.26
C ALA A 60 5.90 -5.96 9.46
N ARG A 61 6.34 -5.60 10.68
CA ARG A 61 7.76 -5.45 10.98
C ARG A 61 8.49 -6.78 10.95
N GLU A 62 7.91 -7.83 11.54
CA GLU A 62 8.47 -9.18 11.52
C GLU A 62 8.65 -9.67 10.07
N ILE A 63 7.64 -9.51 9.21
CA ILE A 63 7.72 -9.93 7.81
C ILE A 63 8.82 -9.15 7.05
N ILE A 64 8.94 -7.83 7.29
CA ILE A 64 10.00 -7.01 6.66
C ILE A 64 11.39 -7.47 7.12
N ASP A 65 11.57 -7.67 8.42
CA ASP A 65 12.85 -8.07 9.01
C ASP A 65 13.26 -9.48 8.52
N GLU A 66 12.31 -10.43 8.43
CA GLU A 66 12.54 -11.78 7.89
C GLU A 66 12.92 -11.78 6.40
N ALA A 67 12.33 -10.86 5.62
CA ALA A 67 12.67 -10.68 4.21
C ALA A 67 14.03 -9.97 3.99
N GLY A 68 14.65 -9.44 5.05
CA GLY A 68 15.88 -8.63 4.97
C GLY A 68 15.64 -7.22 4.43
N GLY A 69 14.42 -6.72 4.53
CA GLY A 69 14.01 -5.38 4.11
C GLY A 69 12.82 -5.38 3.14
N ALA A 70 12.17 -4.22 3.03
CA ALA A 70 10.95 -4.08 2.25
C ALA A 70 11.23 -3.95 0.73
N VAL A 71 10.66 -4.85 -0.08
CA VAL A 71 10.79 -4.80 -1.55
C VAL A 71 9.72 -3.90 -2.15
N ILE A 72 10.08 -2.66 -2.44
CA ILE A 72 9.19 -1.67 -3.05
C ILE A 72 9.09 -1.89 -4.57
N SER A 73 7.87 -1.98 -5.08
CA SER A 73 7.59 -2.22 -6.50
C SER A 73 6.37 -1.44 -6.97
N ASN A 74 6.23 -1.31 -8.29
CA ASN A 74 5.05 -0.74 -8.92
C ASN A 74 4.07 -1.85 -9.29
N PHE A 75 2.80 -1.70 -8.93
CA PHE A 75 1.74 -2.63 -9.29
C PHE A 75 0.39 -1.92 -9.36
N TRP A 76 -0.65 -2.66 -9.73
CA TRP A 76 -2.00 -2.13 -9.84
C TRP A 76 -2.89 -2.75 -8.76
N LEU A 77 -3.74 -1.91 -8.19
CA LEU A 77 -4.80 -2.32 -7.28
C LEU A 77 -6.14 -1.96 -7.88
N ARG A 78 -7.18 -2.72 -7.53
CA ARG A 78 -8.57 -2.35 -7.81
C ARG A 78 -9.44 -2.59 -6.58
N PRO A 79 -10.47 -1.75 -6.35
CA PRO A 79 -11.43 -2.03 -5.30
C PRO A 79 -12.26 -3.26 -5.66
N VAL A 80 -12.55 -4.08 -4.66
CA VAL A 80 -13.45 -5.23 -4.72
C VAL A 80 -14.58 -4.98 -3.74
N THR A 81 -15.82 -5.18 -4.20
CA THR A 81 -16.99 -5.06 -3.33
C THR A 81 -17.19 -6.39 -2.63
N HIS A 82 -17.03 -6.42 -1.31
CA HIS A 82 -17.32 -7.58 -0.48
C HIS A 82 -18.30 -7.17 0.62
N GLY A 83 -19.59 -7.48 0.44
CA GLY A 83 -20.66 -7.11 1.37
C GLY A 83 -20.78 -5.59 1.60
N ASP A 84 -20.95 -5.20 2.86
CA ASP A 84 -21.19 -3.82 3.31
C ASP A 84 -19.93 -3.12 3.89
N PHE A 85 -18.76 -3.76 3.82
CA PHE A 85 -17.53 -3.22 4.42
C PHE A 85 -16.76 -2.27 3.49
N VAL A 86 -15.97 -1.40 4.14
CA VAL A 86 -15.16 -0.33 3.56
C VAL A 86 -14.04 -0.92 2.68
N ASP A 87 -14.15 -0.70 1.37
CA ASP A 87 -13.11 -0.81 0.33
C ASP A 87 -12.02 -1.89 0.51
N PHE A 88 -12.33 -3.14 0.15
CA PHE A 88 -11.28 -4.14 -0.10
C PHE A 88 -10.52 -3.82 -1.38
N TYR A 89 -9.21 -4.05 -1.41
CA TYR A 89 -8.40 -3.92 -2.62
C TYR A 89 -7.73 -5.26 -2.96
N THR A 90 -7.64 -5.56 -4.25
CA THR A 90 -6.92 -6.74 -4.75
C THR A 90 -5.94 -6.33 -5.84
N ILE A 91 -4.91 -7.16 -6.05
CA ILE A 91 -3.95 -6.99 -7.15
C ILE A 91 -4.69 -7.09 -8.48
N ALA A 92 -4.37 -6.16 -9.37
CA ALA A 92 -5.01 -6.02 -10.67
C ALA A 92 -3.98 -5.93 -11.79
N ASN A 93 -4.49 -5.96 -13.01
CA ASN A 93 -3.76 -5.51 -14.21
C ASN A 93 -4.26 -4.12 -14.63
N ALA A 94 -3.44 -3.40 -15.39
CA ALA A 94 -3.71 -2.03 -15.84
C ALA A 94 -5.00 -1.89 -16.68
N ASP A 95 -5.41 -2.97 -17.36
CA ASP A 95 -6.59 -3.01 -18.24
C ASP A 95 -7.89 -3.32 -17.49
N GLN A 96 -7.81 -3.69 -16.21
CA GLN A 96 -8.99 -4.04 -15.43
C GLN A 96 -9.77 -2.80 -14.96
N ARG A 97 -11.10 -2.92 -14.97
CA ARG A 97 -12.00 -1.83 -14.56
C ARG A 97 -11.67 -1.35 -13.15
N ARG A 98 -11.55 -0.03 -12.97
CA ARG A 98 -11.20 0.66 -11.71
C ARG A 98 -9.82 0.31 -11.15
N ALA A 99 -8.95 -0.32 -11.94
CA ALA A 99 -7.56 -0.46 -11.55
C ALA A 99 -6.90 0.91 -11.46
N PHE A 100 -6.03 1.09 -10.47
CA PHE A 100 -5.22 2.29 -10.29
C PHE A 100 -3.77 1.90 -9.96
N PRO A 101 -2.81 2.71 -10.42
CA PRO A 101 -1.40 2.46 -10.20
C PRO A 101 -1.02 2.78 -8.76
N VAL A 102 -0.11 1.97 -8.20
CA VAL A 102 0.47 2.18 -6.89
C VAL A 102 1.95 1.81 -6.86
N THR A 103 2.67 2.39 -5.92
CA THR A 103 4.03 1.99 -5.55
C THR A 103 3.98 1.53 -4.11
N GLY A 104 4.50 0.34 -3.82
CA GLY A 104 4.36 -0.23 -2.50
C GLY A 104 5.03 -1.58 -2.34
N VAL A 105 4.67 -2.26 -1.26
CA VAL A 105 5.20 -3.56 -0.84
C VAL A 105 4.05 -4.54 -0.75
N ARG A 106 4.35 -5.81 -1.02
CA ARG A 106 3.44 -6.95 -0.86
C ARG A 106 4.07 -7.94 0.11
N PHE A 107 3.30 -8.41 1.09
CA PHE A 107 3.79 -9.26 2.19
C PHE A 107 3.49 -10.75 1.99
N LEU A 108 3.50 -11.23 0.74
CA LEU A 108 3.11 -12.60 0.35
C LEU A 108 3.61 -13.71 1.30
#